data_AF-A0A0G2HTE1-F1
#
_entry.id   AF-A0A0G2HTE1-F1
#
_cell.length_a   1.000
_cell.length_b   1.000
_cell.length_c   1.000
_cell.angle_alpha   90.00
_cell.angle_beta   90.00
_cell.angle_gamma   90.00
#
_symmetry.space_group_name_H-M   'P 1'
#
loop_
_entity.id
_entity.type
_entity.pdbx_description
1 polymer ?
#
loop_
_entity_poly.entity_id
_entity_poly.type
_entity_poly.pdbx_seq_one_letter_code
_entity_poly.pdbx_strand_id
1 'polypeptide(L)'
;MEHFQRPQIPKLNLLAANNIKFLHPHYSWKNILLSLPRVDQNPAGKLGVHHQTALIGCQIVANNVFDRSYLSLDKEGIQRVDRTIGSDEVLTDNEYYLIVPDVDAPYPVVPSFSDWQFPHGGIPSSWPEVEPSTGVSEPFQRCGVTKYSFAIESAHLVPKEEATWFNLNSMDFTLGQYATINTSANLLPLRADVHKIFDKRWWAIVPKIGPDGGAPKYVSHILHAQAGEVFPEHHNVEVQYLHQLSRPYLFARFAWAVLISTKWFVTSGMGRKVVRLQAASDDTPTWLTMSLPGEQLKSLYLAGGSRSATPQKKRRTTDTPAEEEMESSDSSCSDDDEDVWDALQRRNRRLQQTSSSTETAPDVGTTLKSVGEAVAPVEEEEMVSGLGA
;
A
#
# COMPACT_ATOMS: atom_id res chain seq x y z
N MET A 1 31.76 36.12 10.31
CA MET A 1 30.89 34.98 10.68
C MET A 1 30.28 34.48 9.40
N GLU A 2 30.82 33.40 8.86
CA GLU A 2 30.22 32.75 7.70
C GLU A 2 28.87 32.16 8.14
N HIS A 3 27.80 32.59 7.49
CA HIS A 3 26.49 32.00 7.67
C HIS A 3 26.58 30.56 7.19
N PHE A 4 26.54 29.59 8.11
CA PHE A 4 26.26 28.20 7.79
C PHE A 4 24.84 28.12 7.20
N GLN A 5 24.71 28.35 5.90
CA GLN A 5 23.47 28.05 5.19
C GLN A 5 23.37 26.53 5.09
N ARG A 6 22.44 25.96 5.86
CA ARG A 6 21.97 24.60 5.56
C ARG A 6 21.48 24.59 4.11
N PRO A 7 21.92 23.63 3.28
CA PRO A 7 21.36 23.45 1.96
C PRO A 7 19.83 23.33 2.05
N GLN A 8 19.12 24.18 1.32
CA GLN A 8 17.70 24.02 1.08
C GLN A 8 17.54 22.77 0.22
N ILE A 9 17.07 21.66 0.82
CA ILE A 9 16.71 20.47 0.04
C ILE A 9 15.34 20.77 -0.57
N PRO A 10 15.21 20.95 -1.90
CA PRO A 10 13.90 21.05 -2.53
C PRO A 10 13.33 19.64 -2.56
N LYS A 11 12.73 19.22 -1.44
CA LYS A 11 12.12 17.91 -1.33
C LYS A 11 10.78 17.93 -2.05
N LEU A 12 10.55 16.95 -2.93
CA LEU A 12 9.22 16.66 -3.41
C LEU A 12 8.31 16.50 -2.19
N ASN A 13 7.36 17.42 -2.02
CA ASN A 13 6.45 17.37 -0.88
C ASN A 13 5.41 16.27 -1.14
N LEU A 14 5.76 15.03 -0.80
CA LEU A 14 4.87 13.88 -0.93
C LEU A 14 3.54 14.08 -0.18
N LEU A 15 3.52 14.89 0.88
CA LEU A 15 2.29 15.22 1.60
C LEU A 15 1.35 16.13 0.78
N ALA A 16 1.92 16.98 -0.08
CA ALA A 16 1.16 17.83 -1.01
C ALA A 16 0.74 17.08 -2.28
N ALA A 17 1.47 16.02 -2.66
CA ALA A 17 1.16 15.24 -3.85
C ALA A 17 -0.08 14.35 -3.64
N ASN A 18 -0.92 14.26 -4.68
CA ASN A 18 -2.04 13.33 -4.68
C ASN A 18 -1.55 11.89 -4.84
N ASN A 19 -1.98 11.01 -3.92
CA ASN A 19 -1.71 9.59 -4.03
C ASN A 19 -2.53 8.97 -5.17
N ILE A 20 -2.03 7.87 -5.73
CA ILE A 20 -2.81 6.99 -6.58
C ILE A 20 -3.70 6.12 -5.68
N LYS A 21 -4.96 5.94 -6.07
CA LYS A 21 -5.91 5.07 -5.35
C LYS A 21 -6.18 3.81 -6.17
N PHE A 22 -6.19 2.67 -5.48
CA PHE A 22 -6.57 1.40 -6.06
C PHE A 22 -7.90 0.97 -5.46
N LEU A 23 -8.87 0.68 -6.32
CA LEU A 23 -10.27 0.61 -5.97
C LEU A 23 -10.83 -0.79 -6.18
N HIS A 24 -11.80 -1.14 -5.34
CA HIS A 24 -12.64 -2.31 -5.51
C HIS A 24 -13.83 -1.96 -6.43
N PRO A 25 -14.06 -2.69 -7.54
CA PRO A 25 -15.05 -2.32 -8.55
C PRO A 25 -16.50 -2.49 -8.10
N HIS A 26 -16.78 -3.50 -7.25
CA HIS A 26 -18.16 -3.84 -6.84
C HIS A 26 -18.73 -3.05 -5.66
N TYR A 27 -17.95 -2.14 -5.04
CA TYR A 27 -18.46 -1.27 -3.98
C TYR A 27 -18.53 0.17 -4.50
N SER A 28 -19.70 0.79 -4.36
CA SER A 28 -19.97 2.15 -4.85
C SER A 28 -19.37 3.26 -3.97
N TRP A 29 -19.14 2.98 -2.68
CA TRP A 29 -18.61 3.95 -1.72
C TRP A 29 -17.55 3.35 -0.81
N LYS A 30 -16.58 4.18 -0.41
CA LYS A 30 -15.45 3.81 0.48
C LYS A 30 -14.74 2.54 -0.02
N ASN A 31 -14.50 2.48 -1.32
CA ASN A 31 -14.03 1.30 -2.04
C ASN A 31 -12.51 1.30 -2.29
N ILE A 32 -11.76 2.18 -1.64
CA ILE A 32 -10.30 2.24 -1.75
C ILE A 32 -9.71 1.04 -1.01
N LEU A 33 -8.97 0.19 -1.74
CA LEU A 33 -8.23 -0.95 -1.22
C LEU A 33 -6.84 -0.54 -0.73
N LEU A 34 -6.16 0.26 -1.54
CA LEU A 34 -4.78 0.69 -1.32
C LEU A 34 -4.60 2.12 -1.84
N SER A 35 -3.74 2.90 -1.20
CA SER A 35 -3.37 4.23 -1.67
C SER A 35 -1.86 4.43 -1.53
N LEU A 36 -1.19 4.75 -2.64
CA LEU A 36 0.27 4.82 -2.71
C LEU A 36 0.73 6.21 -3.17
N PRO A 37 1.80 6.77 -2.57
CA PRO A 37 2.37 8.04 -2.99
C PRO A 37 3.05 7.90 -4.36
N ARG A 38 3.11 9.00 -5.11
CA ARG A 38 3.77 9.04 -6.42
C ARG A 38 5.28 9.20 -6.24
N VAL A 39 6.00 8.09 -6.25
CA VAL A 39 7.42 8.01 -5.90
C VAL A 39 8.30 7.52 -7.06
N ASP A 40 7.71 6.81 -8.03
CA ASP A 40 8.38 6.40 -9.25
C ASP A 40 8.23 7.43 -10.34
N GLN A 41 9.17 7.50 -11.28
CA GLN A 41 9.15 8.46 -12.38
C GLN A 41 9.19 7.72 -13.72
N ASN A 42 8.27 8.06 -14.62
CA ASN A 42 8.29 7.53 -15.99
C ASN A 42 9.36 8.24 -16.84
N PRO A 43 9.68 7.75 -18.06
CA PRO A 43 10.67 8.37 -18.93
C PRO A 43 10.36 9.84 -19.31
N ALA A 44 9.08 10.24 -19.28
CA ALA A 44 8.64 11.62 -19.53
C ALA A 44 8.74 12.54 -18.29
N GLY A 45 9.27 12.04 -17.17
CA GLY A 45 9.44 12.80 -15.94
C GLY A 45 8.20 12.89 -15.05
N LYS A 46 7.08 12.25 -15.42
CA LYS A 46 5.83 12.24 -14.65
C LYS A 46 5.92 11.24 -13.49
N LEU A 47 5.56 11.70 -12.30
CA LEU A 47 5.57 10.88 -11.09
C LEU A 47 4.33 9.98 -10.97
N GLY A 48 4.56 8.78 -10.47
CA GLY A 48 3.59 7.71 -10.40
C GLY A 48 4.03 6.58 -9.47
N VAL A 49 3.50 5.39 -9.70
CA VAL A 49 3.80 4.19 -8.90
C VAL A 49 4.19 3.05 -9.84
N HIS A 50 5.25 2.34 -9.52
CA HIS A 50 5.65 1.12 -10.23
C HIS A 50 4.49 0.12 -10.34
N HIS A 51 4.16 -0.27 -11.57
CA HIS A 51 2.96 -1.04 -11.91
C HIS A 51 2.92 -2.39 -11.19
N GLN A 52 3.97 -3.20 -11.29
CA GLN A 52 4.01 -4.52 -10.65
C GLN A 52 3.88 -4.42 -9.12
N THR A 53 4.52 -3.42 -8.49
CA THR A 53 4.43 -3.22 -7.03
C THR A 53 3.00 -2.91 -6.61
N ALA A 54 2.32 -2.00 -7.32
CA ALA A 54 0.94 -1.66 -7.06
C ALA A 54 -0.01 -2.85 -7.27
N LEU A 55 0.15 -3.57 -8.38
CA LEU A 55 -0.66 -4.73 -8.73
C LEU A 55 -0.55 -5.81 -7.65
N ILE A 56 0.67 -6.24 -7.29
CA ILE A 56 0.89 -7.27 -6.27
C ILE A 56 0.31 -6.84 -4.91
N GLY A 57 0.50 -5.57 -4.53
CA GLY A 57 -0.08 -5.03 -3.29
C GLY A 57 -1.61 -5.16 -3.26
N CYS A 58 -2.28 -4.83 -4.37
CA CYS A 58 -3.72 -4.99 -4.51
C CYS A 58 -4.15 -6.47 -4.51
N GLN A 59 -3.37 -7.34 -5.16
CA GLN A 59 -3.62 -8.77 -5.21
C GLN A 59 -3.53 -9.44 -3.84
N ILE A 60 -2.57 -9.02 -3.00
CA ILE A 60 -2.48 -9.46 -1.59
C ILE A 60 -3.74 -9.04 -0.83
N VAL A 61 -4.16 -7.78 -0.96
CA VAL A 61 -5.38 -7.25 -0.33
C VAL A 61 -6.63 -8.04 -0.75
N ALA A 62 -6.68 -8.47 -2.01
CA ALA A 62 -7.76 -9.29 -2.56
C ALA A 62 -7.53 -10.81 -2.40
N ASN A 63 -6.78 -11.23 -1.37
CA ASN A 63 -6.53 -12.63 -1.02
C ASN A 63 -5.76 -13.41 -2.09
N ASN A 64 -4.57 -12.92 -2.45
CA ASN A 64 -3.57 -13.59 -3.29
C ASN A 64 -4.08 -13.97 -4.69
N VAL A 65 -4.85 -13.09 -5.35
CA VAL A 65 -5.44 -13.31 -6.69
C VAL A 65 -4.44 -13.07 -7.85
N PHE A 66 -3.19 -13.53 -7.71
CA PHE A 66 -2.06 -13.15 -8.56
C PHE A 66 -2.26 -13.43 -10.06
N ASP A 67 -2.58 -14.68 -10.43
CA ASP A 67 -2.62 -15.09 -11.84
C ASP A 67 -3.94 -14.77 -12.56
N ARG A 68 -4.91 -14.22 -11.83
CA ARG A 68 -6.29 -14.02 -12.32
C ARG A 68 -6.81 -12.61 -12.07
N SER A 69 -5.93 -11.63 -11.97
CA SER A 69 -6.36 -10.24 -11.78
C SER A 69 -5.44 -9.26 -12.49
N TYR A 70 -5.97 -8.08 -12.75
CA TYR A 70 -5.27 -7.00 -13.43
C TYR A 70 -5.82 -5.65 -12.97
N LEU A 71 -5.05 -4.59 -13.23
CA LEU A 71 -5.51 -3.22 -13.06
C LEU A 71 -6.24 -2.72 -14.31
N SER A 72 -7.31 -1.96 -14.10
CA SER A 72 -8.11 -1.33 -15.16
C SER A 72 -8.34 0.16 -14.85
N LEU A 73 -8.49 0.97 -15.90
CA LEU A 73 -8.89 2.38 -15.78
C LEU A 73 -10.41 2.55 -15.56
N ASP A 74 -11.20 1.53 -15.86
CA ASP A 74 -12.64 1.51 -15.62
C ASP A 74 -13.05 0.33 -14.73
N LYS A 75 -14.24 0.47 -14.11
CA LYS A 75 -14.79 -0.50 -13.15
C LYS A 75 -15.26 -1.79 -13.84
N GLU A 76 -15.55 -1.74 -15.13
CA GLU A 76 -16.00 -2.86 -15.96
C GLU A 76 -14.84 -3.79 -16.35
N GLY A 77 -13.59 -3.32 -16.26
CA GLY A 77 -12.40 -4.07 -16.64
C GLY A 77 -12.09 -4.05 -18.14
N ILE A 78 -12.63 -3.09 -18.88
CA ILE A 78 -12.47 -3.00 -20.34
C ILE A 78 -11.09 -2.43 -20.68
N GLN A 79 -10.71 -1.32 -20.04
CA GLN A 79 -9.43 -0.62 -20.24
C GLN A 79 -8.34 -1.20 -19.35
N ARG A 80 -7.89 -2.41 -19.69
CA ARG A 80 -6.81 -3.09 -18.97
C ARG A 80 -5.47 -2.36 -19.12
N VAL A 81 -4.81 -2.13 -17.99
CA VAL A 81 -3.52 -1.42 -17.93
C VAL A 81 -2.39 -2.23 -18.55
N ASP A 82 -2.38 -3.55 -18.34
CA ASP A 82 -1.35 -4.48 -18.86
C ASP A 82 -1.33 -4.60 -20.39
N ARG A 83 -2.35 -4.09 -21.08
CA ARG A 83 -2.36 -3.95 -22.55
C ARG A 83 -1.70 -2.66 -23.05
N THR A 84 -1.48 -1.69 -22.16
CA THR A 84 -1.01 -0.35 -22.49
C THR A 84 0.41 -0.07 -22.00
N ILE A 85 0.79 -0.64 -20.86
CA ILE A 85 2.12 -0.49 -20.27
C ILE A 85 2.62 -1.82 -19.71
N GLY A 86 3.94 -2.02 -19.68
CA GLY A 86 4.60 -3.18 -19.08
C GLY A 86 4.50 -3.25 -17.55
N SER A 87 4.91 -4.39 -16.98
CA SER A 87 4.93 -4.62 -15.52
C SER A 87 5.90 -3.70 -14.77
N ASP A 88 7.05 -3.37 -15.38
CA ASP A 88 8.06 -2.49 -14.79
C ASP A 88 7.87 -1.00 -15.13
N GLU A 89 6.77 -0.66 -15.81
CA GLU A 89 6.42 0.73 -16.10
C GLU A 89 5.70 1.42 -14.92
N VAL A 90 5.46 2.72 -15.08
CA VAL A 90 4.95 3.59 -14.02
C VAL A 90 3.50 3.97 -14.29
N LEU A 91 2.61 3.65 -13.35
CA LEU A 91 1.21 4.08 -13.32
C LEU A 91 1.13 5.56 -13.00
N THR A 92 0.42 6.34 -13.82
CA THR A 92 0.39 7.81 -13.65
C THR A 92 -0.99 8.42 -13.50
N ASP A 93 -2.08 7.67 -13.67
CA ASP A 93 -3.44 8.13 -13.43
C ASP A 93 -3.74 8.22 -11.93
N ASN A 94 -4.87 8.81 -11.58
CA ASN A 94 -5.24 9.02 -10.18
C ASN A 94 -5.85 7.78 -9.53
N GLU A 95 -6.53 6.96 -10.32
CA GLU A 95 -7.34 5.85 -9.81
C GLU A 95 -7.25 4.65 -10.77
N TYR A 96 -7.19 3.46 -10.19
CA TYR A 96 -7.21 2.19 -10.90
C TYR A 96 -8.13 1.22 -10.18
N TYR A 97 -8.80 0.33 -10.91
CA TYR A 97 -9.65 -0.73 -10.36
C TYR A 97 -8.90 -2.06 -10.41
N LEU A 98 -8.87 -2.80 -9.30
CA LEU A 98 -8.43 -4.19 -9.31
C LEU A 98 -9.59 -5.07 -9.76
N ILE A 99 -9.47 -5.63 -10.95
CA ILE A 99 -10.45 -6.53 -11.54
C ILE A 99 -10.02 -7.98 -11.31
N VAL A 100 -10.95 -8.79 -10.80
CA VAL A 100 -10.75 -10.23 -10.57
C VAL A 100 -11.87 -10.95 -11.33
N PRO A 101 -11.62 -11.39 -12.58
CA PRO A 101 -12.59 -12.18 -13.34
C PRO A 101 -12.93 -13.50 -12.64
N ASP A 102 -14.06 -14.08 -13.02
CA ASP A 102 -14.47 -15.44 -12.65
C ASP A 102 -14.57 -15.71 -11.14
N VAL A 103 -14.77 -14.66 -10.34
CA VAL A 103 -15.00 -14.71 -8.89
C VAL A 103 -16.33 -14.05 -8.57
N ASP A 104 -17.10 -14.67 -7.67
CA ASP A 104 -18.36 -14.12 -7.17
C ASP A 104 -18.17 -12.70 -6.64
N ALA A 105 -18.83 -11.74 -7.29
CA ALA A 105 -18.85 -10.35 -6.90
C ALA A 105 -19.69 -10.12 -5.61
N PRO A 106 -19.24 -9.27 -4.67
CA PRO A 106 -17.88 -8.71 -4.57
C PRO A 106 -16.85 -9.79 -4.20
N TYR A 107 -15.60 -9.66 -4.64
CA TYR A 107 -14.52 -10.55 -4.16
C TYR A 107 -14.16 -10.24 -2.70
N PRO A 108 -13.66 -11.21 -1.93
CA PRO A 108 -13.32 -10.99 -0.53
C PRO A 108 -12.03 -10.19 -0.37
N VAL A 109 -11.96 -9.38 0.67
CA VAL A 109 -10.77 -8.61 1.05
C VAL A 109 -10.17 -9.17 2.34
N VAL A 110 -8.85 -9.19 2.43
CA VAL A 110 -8.10 -9.57 3.63
C VAL A 110 -8.10 -8.39 4.62
N PRO A 111 -8.77 -8.51 5.78
CA PRO A 111 -9.02 -7.39 6.67
C PRO A 111 -7.84 -7.03 7.57
N SER A 112 -6.89 -7.95 7.75
CA SER A 112 -5.68 -7.75 8.55
C SER A 112 -4.59 -8.73 8.15
N PHE A 113 -3.33 -8.46 8.55
CA PHE A 113 -2.24 -9.42 8.36
C PHE A 113 -2.50 -10.73 9.11
N SER A 114 -3.07 -10.69 10.32
CA SER A 114 -3.39 -11.89 11.10
C SER A 114 -4.45 -12.79 10.45
N ASP A 115 -5.30 -12.24 9.57
CA ASP A 115 -6.28 -13.00 8.78
C ASP A 115 -5.75 -13.44 7.41
N TRP A 116 -4.53 -13.03 7.03
CA TRP A 116 -3.95 -13.35 5.73
C TRP A 116 -3.32 -14.74 5.73
N GLN A 117 -3.58 -15.52 4.68
CA GLN A 117 -2.91 -16.79 4.45
C GLN A 117 -1.66 -16.57 3.58
N PHE A 118 -0.51 -17.08 4.03
CA PHE A 118 0.72 -17.00 3.27
C PHE A 118 0.68 -17.90 2.02
N PRO A 119 0.97 -17.39 0.81
CA PRO A 119 0.88 -18.18 -0.41
C PRO A 119 2.18 -18.95 -0.69
N HIS A 120 2.54 -19.93 0.16
CA HIS A 120 3.82 -20.66 0.09
C HIS A 120 4.35 -20.94 -1.33
N GLY A 121 3.77 -21.91 -2.03
CA GLY A 121 4.14 -22.25 -3.42
C GLY A 121 3.55 -21.30 -4.46
N GLY A 122 2.81 -20.28 -4.04
CA GLY A 122 2.11 -19.31 -4.88
C GLY A 122 2.72 -17.91 -4.85
N ILE A 123 3.97 -17.75 -4.35
CA ILE A 123 4.69 -16.49 -4.46
C ILE A 123 4.94 -16.21 -5.95
N PRO A 124 4.50 -15.04 -6.48
CA PRO A 124 4.64 -14.73 -7.91
C PRO A 124 6.09 -14.82 -8.40
N SER A 125 6.28 -15.23 -9.65
CA SER A 125 7.61 -15.34 -10.28
C SER A 125 8.33 -14.00 -10.40
N SER A 126 7.60 -12.88 -10.40
CA SER A 126 8.16 -11.54 -10.35
C SER A 126 8.91 -11.25 -9.04
N TRP A 127 8.76 -12.09 -8.02
CA TRP A 127 9.56 -12.10 -6.80
C TRP A 127 10.60 -13.21 -6.92
N PRO A 128 11.81 -12.91 -7.41
CA PRO A 128 12.82 -13.93 -7.67
C PRO A 128 13.41 -14.49 -6.37
N GLU A 129 14.10 -15.63 -6.48
CA GLU A 129 14.97 -16.10 -5.41
C GLU A 129 16.08 -15.08 -5.12
N VAL A 130 16.55 -15.06 -3.88
CA VAL A 130 17.66 -14.19 -3.50
C VAL A 130 18.95 -14.87 -3.92
N GLU A 131 19.64 -14.27 -4.89
CA GLU A 131 20.95 -14.75 -5.30
C GLU A 131 21.93 -14.68 -4.12
N PRO A 132 22.71 -15.75 -3.85
CA PRO A 132 23.75 -15.71 -2.84
C PRO A 132 24.72 -14.58 -3.18
N SER A 133 25.03 -13.72 -2.19
CA SER A 133 25.97 -12.63 -2.40
C SER A 133 27.34 -13.20 -2.78
N THR A 134 27.70 -13.18 -4.07
CA THR A 134 29.03 -13.58 -4.54
C THR A 134 30.00 -12.45 -4.27
N GLY A 135 30.54 -12.38 -3.06
CA GLY A 135 31.65 -11.47 -2.79
C GLY A 135 31.64 -10.88 -1.39
N VAL A 136 32.74 -11.17 -0.70
CA VAL A 136 33.21 -10.57 0.54
C VAL A 136 32.39 -10.95 1.78
N SER A 137 32.94 -11.90 2.52
CA SER A 137 32.85 -11.97 3.98
C SER A 137 33.36 -10.64 4.55
N GLU A 138 32.60 -9.55 4.42
CA GLU A 138 32.88 -8.32 5.15
C GLU A 138 32.74 -8.68 6.64
N PRO A 139 33.79 -8.55 7.46
CA PRO A 139 33.74 -8.91 8.89
C PRO A 139 32.79 -8.02 9.70
N PHE A 140 32.17 -7.00 9.08
CA PHE A 140 31.29 -6.04 9.72
C PHE A 140 29.91 -6.02 9.05
N GLN A 141 28.85 -6.14 9.86
CA GLN A 141 27.49 -5.92 9.41
C GLN A 141 27.32 -4.46 8.97
N ARG A 142 26.95 -4.25 7.71
CA ARG A 142 26.58 -2.94 7.16
C ARG A 142 25.07 -2.89 6.95
N CYS A 143 24.49 -1.70 6.98
CA CYS A 143 23.09 -1.50 6.64
C CYS A 143 22.83 -1.96 5.20
N GLY A 144 21.83 -2.82 5.00
CA GLY A 144 21.42 -3.33 3.69
C GLY A 144 20.94 -2.26 2.73
N VAL A 145 20.50 -1.09 3.22
CA VAL A 145 20.05 0.02 2.38
C VAL A 145 21.14 1.08 2.22
N THR A 146 21.69 1.58 3.33
CA THR A 146 22.56 2.78 3.30
C THR A 146 24.05 2.44 3.25
N LYS A 147 24.43 1.16 3.43
CA LYS A 147 25.83 0.65 3.44
C LYS A 147 26.74 1.21 4.54
N TYR A 148 26.23 2.07 5.41
CA TYR A 148 26.91 2.51 6.63
C TYR A 148 27.12 1.32 7.57
N SER A 149 28.17 1.38 8.38
CA SER A 149 28.49 0.39 9.42
C SER A 149 28.22 0.88 10.84
N PHE A 150 27.68 2.09 11.00
CA PHE A 150 27.38 2.70 12.29
C PHE A 150 25.90 2.53 12.66
N ALA A 151 25.60 2.33 13.95
CA ALA A 151 24.25 2.18 14.52
C ALA A 151 23.41 1.13 13.78
N ILE A 152 23.98 -0.07 13.62
CA ILE A 152 23.34 -1.19 12.92
C ILE A 152 22.53 -2.03 13.90
N GLU A 153 21.30 -2.32 13.51
CA GLU A 153 20.33 -3.15 14.22
C GLU A 153 19.89 -4.30 13.31
N SER A 154 19.45 -5.40 13.92
CA SER A 154 18.85 -6.52 13.19
C SER A 154 17.35 -6.30 13.07
N ALA A 155 16.91 -5.94 11.86
CA ALA A 155 15.49 -5.73 11.56
C ALA A 155 14.83 -7.04 11.13
N HIS A 156 13.70 -7.37 11.76
CA HIS A 156 12.88 -8.51 11.35
C HIS A 156 12.09 -8.17 10.09
N LEU A 157 12.18 -9.01 9.06
CA LEU A 157 11.35 -8.89 7.86
C LEU A 157 9.88 -9.13 8.24
N VAL A 158 9.58 -10.31 8.79
CA VAL A 158 8.33 -10.59 9.51
C VAL A 158 8.53 -10.21 10.98
N PRO A 159 7.85 -9.15 11.49
CA PRO A 159 8.05 -8.65 12.85
C PRO A 159 7.78 -9.71 13.91
N LYS A 160 8.50 -9.63 15.04
CA LYS A 160 8.36 -10.54 16.18
C LYS A 160 6.95 -10.60 16.75
N GLU A 161 6.23 -9.48 16.69
CA GLU A 161 4.85 -9.34 17.15
C GLU A 161 3.89 -10.24 16.37
N GLU A 162 4.26 -10.66 15.16
CA GLU A 162 3.47 -11.53 14.30
C GLU A 162 3.81 -13.02 14.47
N ALA A 163 4.45 -13.42 15.58
CA ALA A 163 4.82 -14.81 15.87
C ALA A 163 3.64 -15.79 15.80
N THR A 164 2.44 -15.35 16.21
CA THR A 164 1.22 -16.17 16.07
C THR A 164 0.88 -16.43 14.61
N TRP A 165 0.89 -15.39 13.77
CA TRP A 165 0.66 -15.52 12.32
C TRP A 165 1.74 -16.40 11.68
N PHE A 166 3.00 -16.20 12.08
CA PHE A 166 4.17 -16.94 11.60
C PHE A 166 3.98 -18.45 11.79
N ASN A 167 3.61 -18.88 13.00
CA ASN A 167 3.40 -20.29 13.32
C ASN A 167 2.16 -20.87 12.63
N LEU A 168 1.05 -20.11 12.57
CA LEU A 168 -0.20 -20.55 11.93
C LEU A 168 -0.05 -20.76 10.42
N ASN A 169 0.86 -20.00 9.79
CA ASN A 169 1.20 -20.15 8.38
C ASN A 169 2.44 -21.02 8.18
N SER A 170 2.84 -21.83 9.16
CA SER A 170 3.99 -22.73 9.07
C SER A 170 5.25 -22.09 8.44
N MET A 171 5.49 -20.82 8.78
CA MET A 171 6.65 -20.07 8.29
C MET A 171 7.96 -20.54 8.94
N ASP A 172 7.84 -21.39 9.96
CA ASP A 172 8.90 -22.19 10.57
C ASP A 172 9.33 -23.38 9.71
N PHE A 173 8.54 -23.77 8.70
CA PHE A 173 8.86 -24.84 7.77
C PHE A 173 8.94 -24.33 6.32
N THR A 174 9.67 -23.24 6.11
CA THR A 174 10.00 -22.80 4.74
C THR A 174 11.19 -23.60 4.21
N LEU A 175 11.02 -24.25 3.05
CA LEU A 175 12.09 -24.95 2.32
C LEU A 175 12.72 -26.15 3.09
N GLY A 176 11.94 -26.81 3.95
CA GLY A 176 12.34 -28.06 4.61
C GLY A 176 13.29 -27.89 5.80
N GLN A 177 13.51 -26.67 6.29
CA GLN A 177 14.32 -26.37 7.47
C GLN A 177 13.44 -25.82 8.59
N TYR A 178 13.65 -26.29 9.82
CA TYR A 178 13.02 -25.70 11.00
C TYR A 178 13.65 -24.34 11.28
N ALA A 179 12.85 -23.29 11.12
CA ALA A 179 13.21 -21.91 11.38
C ALA A 179 12.39 -21.37 12.56
N THR A 180 13.00 -20.53 13.39
CA THR A 180 12.23 -19.69 14.32
C THR A 180 12.01 -18.32 13.68
N ILE A 181 11.15 -17.50 14.26
CA ILE A 181 11.00 -16.10 13.86
C ILE A 181 12.32 -15.30 13.92
N ASN A 182 13.32 -15.78 14.66
CA ASN A 182 14.66 -15.19 14.76
C ASN A 182 15.69 -15.81 13.81
N THR A 183 15.26 -16.59 12.81
CA THR A 183 16.16 -17.15 11.80
C THR A 183 16.90 -16.04 11.02
N SER A 184 18.13 -16.29 10.60
CA SER A 184 18.92 -15.36 9.79
C SER A 184 18.20 -14.94 8.51
N ALA A 185 17.39 -15.84 7.92
CA ALA A 185 16.61 -15.55 6.73
C ALA A 185 15.51 -14.49 6.93
N ASN A 186 15.08 -14.28 8.18
CA ASN A 186 14.09 -13.28 8.57
C ASN A 186 14.73 -11.99 9.14
N LEU A 187 16.07 -11.87 9.08
CA LEU A 187 16.80 -10.73 9.63
C LEU A 187 17.50 -9.95 8.50
N LEU A 188 17.43 -8.62 8.58
CA LEU A 188 18.13 -7.70 7.69
C LEU A 188 18.88 -6.67 8.55
N PRO A 189 20.21 -6.53 8.42
CA PRO A 189 20.92 -5.45 9.11
C PRO A 189 20.50 -4.08 8.54
N LEU A 190 19.99 -3.20 9.40
CA LEU A 190 19.57 -1.84 9.03
C LEU A 190 20.17 -0.81 9.99
N ARG A 191 20.38 0.41 9.51
CA ARG A 191 20.72 1.55 10.36
C ARG A 191 19.49 1.91 11.21
N ALA A 192 19.66 2.25 12.48
CA ALA A 192 18.57 2.44 13.44
C ALA A 192 17.44 3.40 12.96
N ASP A 193 17.79 4.48 12.27
CA ASP A 193 16.81 5.42 11.68
C ASP A 193 16.01 4.79 10.53
N VAL A 194 16.69 4.04 9.64
CA VAL A 194 16.08 3.29 8.54
C VAL A 194 15.19 2.15 9.06
N HIS A 195 15.63 1.48 10.12
CA HIS A 195 14.87 0.45 10.82
C HIS A 195 13.59 1.03 11.43
N LYS A 196 13.68 2.17 12.13
CA LYS A 196 12.51 2.85 12.72
C LYS A 196 11.42 3.12 11.69
N ILE A 197 11.78 3.65 10.52
CA ILE A 197 10.79 3.93 9.46
C ILE A 197 10.35 2.66 8.70
N PHE A 198 11.16 1.60 8.69
CA PHE A 198 10.77 0.30 8.14
C PHE A 198 9.61 -0.29 8.95
N ASP A 199 9.69 -0.27 10.28
CA ASP A 199 8.65 -0.79 11.17
C ASP A 199 7.40 0.08 11.22
N LYS A 200 7.54 1.37 10.91
CA LYS A 200 6.39 2.25 10.63
C LYS A 200 5.71 1.97 9.29
N ARG A 201 6.18 0.98 8.50
CA ARG A 201 5.67 0.63 7.16
C ARG A 201 5.78 1.76 6.15
N TRP A 202 6.70 2.70 6.36
CA TRP A 202 6.86 3.82 5.43
C TRP A 202 7.46 3.40 4.11
N TRP A 203 8.16 2.27 4.10
CA TRP A 203 8.73 1.65 2.93
C TRP A 203 8.72 0.13 3.07
N ALA A 204 8.88 -0.57 1.95
CA ALA A 204 9.01 -2.01 1.87
C ALA A 204 10.08 -2.40 0.86
N ILE A 205 10.48 -3.67 0.85
CA ILE A 205 11.44 -4.22 -0.10
C ILE A 205 10.66 -4.92 -1.21
N VAL A 206 10.88 -4.52 -2.46
CA VAL A 206 10.17 -5.07 -3.62
C VAL A 206 11.14 -5.35 -4.76
N PRO A 207 10.90 -6.36 -5.59
CA PRO A 207 11.68 -6.60 -6.80
C PRO A 207 11.32 -5.57 -7.88
N LYS A 208 12.33 -5.04 -8.57
CA LYS A 208 12.18 -4.19 -9.76
C LYS A 208 13.25 -4.53 -10.78
N ILE A 209 12.92 -4.40 -12.07
CA ILE A 209 13.93 -4.42 -13.12
C ILE A 209 14.62 -3.06 -13.15
N GLY A 210 15.96 -3.08 -13.14
CA GLY A 210 16.76 -1.86 -13.22
C GLY A 210 16.69 -1.20 -14.59
N PRO A 211 17.17 0.05 -14.73
CA PRO A 211 17.26 0.73 -16.02
C PRO A 211 18.11 -0.02 -17.07
N ASP A 212 18.97 -0.92 -16.62
CA ASP A 212 19.81 -1.80 -17.43
C ASP A 212 19.02 -2.96 -18.07
N GLY A 213 17.74 -3.15 -17.73
CA GLY A 213 16.92 -4.25 -18.23
C GLY A 213 17.40 -5.62 -17.76
N GLY A 214 18.20 -5.65 -16.68
CA GLY A 214 18.79 -6.87 -16.13
C GLY A 214 17.81 -7.73 -15.34
N ALA A 215 18.36 -8.70 -14.60
CA ALA A 215 17.56 -9.49 -13.66
C ALA A 215 16.92 -8.58 -12.59
N PRO A 216 15.69 -8.89 -12.12
CA PRO A 216 15.05 -8.10 -11.09
C PRO A 216 15.90 -8.08 -9.80
N LYS A 217 16.01 -6.91 -9.18
CA LYS A 217 16.72 -6.71 -7.93
C LYS A 217 15.78 -6.25 -6.84
N TYR A 218 16.04 -6.67 -5.60
CA TYR A 218 15.31 -6.18 -4.45
C TYR A 218 15.74 -4.76 -4.12
N VAL A 219 14.78 -3.83 -4.12
CA VAL A 219 14.99 -2.41 -3.83
C VAL A 219 14.06 -1.93 -2.74
N SER A 220 14.45 -0.88 -2.02
CA SER A 220 13.57 -0.16 -1.11
C SER A 220 12.54 0.68 -1.87
N HIS A 221 11.26 0.57 -1.51
CA HIS A 221 10.15 1.27 -2.15
C HIS A 221 9.31 2.01 -1.10
N ILE A 222 9.09 3.30 -1.32
CA ILE A 222 8.36 4.15 -0.37
C ILE A 222 6.86 3.91 -0.54
N LEU A 223 6.17 3.59 0.55
CA LEU A 223 4.73 3.31 0.56
C LEU A 223 3.91 4.43 1.20
N HIS A 224 4.55 5.42 1.82
CA HIS A 224 3.85 6.40 2.64
C HIS A 224 4.34 7.84 2.43
N ALA A 225 3.42 8.80 2.41
CA ALA A 225 3.72 10.19 2.09
C ALA A 225 4.58 10.89 3.17
N GLN A 226 4.49 10.45 4.43
CA GLN A 226 5.30 10.95 5.54
C GLN A 226 6.79 10.63 5.36
N ALA A 227 7.12 9.68 4.49
CA ALA A 227 8.50 9.41 4.10
C ALA A 227 9.09 10.46 3.15
N GLY A 228 8.40 11.58 2.88
CA GLY A 228 8.87 12.62 1.95
C GLY A 228 10.27 13.17 2.25
N GLU A 229 10.69 13.14 3.52
CA GLU A 229 12.03 13.57 3.89
C GLU A 229 13.14 12.60 3.50
N VAL A 230 12.85 11.30 3.51
CA VAL A 230 13.81 10.21 3.26
C VAL A 230 13.67 9.63 1.85
N PHE A 231 12.54 9.90 1.18
CA PHE A 231 12.23 9.44 -0.16
C PHE A 231 13.36 9.67 -1.18
N PRO A 232 13.97 10.86 -1.29
CA PRO A 232 15.00 11.11 -2.30
C PRO A 232 16.24 10.21 -2.16
N GLU A 233 16.53 9.75 -0.95
CA GLU A 233 17.75 8.98 -0.65
C GLU A 233 17.48 7.49 -0.44
N HIS A 234 16.23 7.10 -0.20
CA HIS A 234 15.87 5.73 0.20
C HIS A 234 14.85 5.08 -0.75
N HIS A 235 14.42 5.76 -1.81
CA HIS A 235 13.60 5.14 -2.84
C HIS A 235 14.44 4.49 -3.94
N ASN A 236 14.04 3.30 -4.37
CA ASN A 236 14.70 2.48 -5.39
C ASN A 236 16.19 2.23 -5.11
N VAL A 237 16.58 2.13 -3.84
CA VAL A 237 17.94 1.76 -3.44
C VAL A 237 18.03 0.24 -3.35
N GLU A 238 19.02 -0.34 -4.03
CA GLU A 238 19.28 -1.79 -4.03
C GLU A 238 19.62 -2.29 -2.62
N VAL A 239 18.86 -3.27 -2.15
CA VAL A 239 19.02 -3.86 -0.81
C VAL A 239 20.07 -4.96 -0.86
N GLN A 240 21.08 -4.82 0.00
CA GLN A 240 22.20 -5.74 0.13
C GLN A 240 22.05 -6.67 1.34
N TYR A 241 22.90 -7.70 1.39
CA TYR A 241 23.03 -8.62 2.54
C TYR A 241 21.75 -9.42 2.86
N LEU A 242 20.93 -9.66 1.85
CA LEU A 242 19.78 -10.56 1.96
C LEU A 242 20.25 -12.01 2.02
N HIS A 243 19.63 -12.81 2.88
CA HIS A 243 19.89 -14.24 2.94
C HIS A 243 19.25 -14.94 1.74
N GLN A 244 19.87 -16.00 1.21
CA GLN A 244 19.35 -16.74 0.05
C GLN A 244 17.93 -17.30 0.27
N LEU A 245 17.55 -17.54 1.52
CA LEU A 245 16.22 -18.02 1.92
C LEU A 245 15.26 -16.89 2.35
N SER A 246 15.60 -15.62 2.11
CA SER A 246 14.77 -14.48 2.54
C SER A 246 13.52 -14.25 1.69
N ARG A 247 13.40 -14.87 0.50
CA ARG A 247 12.27 -14.63 -0.43
C ARG A 247 10.89 -14.73 0.23
N PRO A 248 10.55 -15.76 1.02
CA PRO A 248 9.24 -15.84 1.67
C PRO A 248 9.01 -14.71 2.69
N TYR A 249 10.05 -14.36 3.46
CA TYR A 249 9.98 -13.32 4.50
C TYR A 249 9.91 -11.91 3.90
N LEU A 250 10.58 -11.66 2.78
CA LEU A 250 10.48 -10.42 2.00
C LEU A 250 9.05 -10.21 1.49
N PHE A 251 8.47 -11.27 0.92
CA PHE A 251 7.09 -11.24 0.44
C PHE A 251 6.09 -11.00 1.58
N ALA A 252 6.25 -11.71 2.71
CA ALA A 252 5.43 -11.52 3.90
C ALA A 252 5.56 -10.11 4.47
N ARG A 253 6.77 -9.51 4.48
CA ARG A 253 6.98 -8.12 4.91
C ARG A 253 6.24 -7.14 4.00
N PHE A 254 6.30 -7.33 2.69
CA PHE A 254 5.52 -6.48 1.78
C PHE A 254 4.01 -6.60 2.04
N ALA A 255 3.51 -7.84 2.22
CA ALA A 255 2.11 -8.06 2.61
C ALA A 255 1.74 -7.35 3.92
N TRP A 256 2.57 -7.46 4.95
CA TRP A 256 2.39 -6.80 6.23
C TRP A 256 2.36 -5.26 6.12
N ALA A 257 3.17 -4.70 5.21
CA ALA A 257 3.21 -3.27 4.96
C ALA A 257 1.99 -2.76 4.21
N VAL A 258 1.43 -3.52 3.25
CA VAL A 258 0.25 -3.09 2.47
C VAL A 258 -1.07 -3.40 3.15
N LEU A 259 -1.18 -4.50 3.91
CA LEU A 259 -2.44 -4.92 4.54
C LEU A 259 -2.89 -3.97 5.66
N ILE A 260 -2.01 -3.12 6.20
CA ILE A 260 -2.45 -2.08 7.14
C ILE A 260 -3.45 -1.09 6.52
N SER A 261 -3.39 -0.90 5.20
CA SER A 261 -4.28 0.03 4.47
C SER A 261 -5.73 -0.45 4.41
N THR A 262 -5.97 -1.77 4.55
CA THR A 262 -7.32 -2.35 4.45
C THR A 262 -8.19 -2.00 5.67
N LYS A 263 -7.59 -1.59 6.80
CA LYS A 263 -8.31 -1.15 8.00
C LYS A 263 -9.40 -0.13 7.67
N TRP A 264 -9.11 0.83 6.80
CA TRP A 264 -10.08 1.84 6.36
C TRP A 264 -11.24 1.29 5.55
N PHE A 265 -10.96 0.33 4.67
CA PHE A 265 -11.96 -0.32 3.85
C PHE A 265 -12.96 -1.11 4.72
N VAL A 266 -12.44 -1.87 5.69
CA VAL A 266 -13.24 -2.77 6.53
C VAL A 266 -13.93 -2.06 7.70
N THR A 267 -13.32 -1.00 8.27
CA THR A 267 -13.92 -0.24 9.39
C THR A 267 -14.79 0.94 8.95
N SER A 268 -15.04 1.08 7.64
CA SER A 268 -15.86 2.17 7.07
C SER A 268 -17.33 2.18 7.50
N GLY A 269 -17.80 1.17 8.24
CA GLY A 269 -19.19 1.03 8.68
C GLY A 269 -20.12 0.38 7.66
N MET A 270 -19.60 0.01 6.49
CA MET A 270 -20.32 -0.74 5.47
C MET A 270 -20.07 -2.24 5.62
N GLY A 271 -21.05 -3.06 5.24
CA GLY A 271 -20.86 -4.50 5.16
C GLY A 271 -19.85 -4.87 4.07
N ARG A 272 -18.92 -5.77 4.37
CA ARG A 272 -17.87 -6.22 3.44
C ARG A 272 -17.78 -7.74 3.43
N LYS A 273 -17.49 -8.29 2.25
CA LYS A 273 -17.02 -9.67 2.11
C LYS A 273 -15.53 -9.71 2.46
N VAL A 274 -15.17 -10.50 3.46
CA VAL A 274 -13.80 -10.59 4.00
C VAL A 274 -13.35 -12.04 4.11
N VAL A 275 -12.04 -12.25 4.07
CA VAL A 275 -11.42 -13.52 4.47
C VAL A 275 -11.07 -13.45 5.94
N ARG A 276 -11.41 -14.49 6.70
CA ARG A 276 -11.07 -14.57 8.12
C ARG A 276 -10.49 -15.92 8.47
N LEU A 277 -9.51 -15.89 9.37
CA LEU A 277 -9.04 -17.09 10.03
C LEU A 277 -10.07 -17.53 11.09
N GLN A 278 -10.53 -18.77 11.00
CA GLN A 278 -11.33 -19.43 12.01
C GLN A 278 -10.51 -20.58 12.61
N ALA A 279 -10.36 -20.58 13.94
CA ALA A 279 -9.86 -21.74 14.66
C ALA A 279 -10.93 -22.83 14.56
N ALA A 280 -10.67 -23.87 13.78
CA ALA A 280 -11.51 -25.05 13.73
C ALA A 280 -11.21 -25.98 14.91
N SER A 281 -12.16 -26.85 15.23
CA SER A 281 -12.14 -27.77 16.38
C SER A 281 -11.08 -28.87 16.29
N ASP A 282 -10.40 -28.97 15.15
CA ASP A 282 -9.56 -30.08 14.68
C ASP A 282 -8.08 -29.67 14.47
N ASP A 283 -7.62 -28.65 15.19
CA ASP A 283 -6.23 -28.12 15.24
C ASP A 283 -5.67 -27.53 13.93
N THR A 284 -6.42 -27.58 12.81
CA THR A 284 -5.98 -26.94 11.55
C THR A 284 -6.58 -25.54 11.37
N PRO A 285 -5.77 -24.50 11.13
CA PRO A 285 -6.29 -23.17 10.82
C PRO A 285 -7.03 -23.19 9.47
N THR A 286 -8.26 -22.68 9.45
CA THR A 286 -9.05 -22.59 8.21
C THR A 286 -9.36 -21.13 7.89
N TRP A 287 -9.20 -20.76 6.62
CA TRP A 287 -9.51 -19.42 6.12
C TRP A 287 -10.83 -19.46 5.38
N LEU A 288 -11.82 -18.74 5.91
CA LEU A 288 -13.17 -18.73 5.37
C LEU A 288 -13.54 -17.35 4.84
N THR A 289 -14.24 -17.36 3.70
CA THR A 289 -14.84 -16.16 3.15
C THR A 289 -16.22 -15.94 3.77
N MET A 290 -16.46 -14.74 4.29
CA MET A 290 -17.74 -14.39 4.92
C MET A 290 -18.12 -12.94 4.65
N SER A 291 -19.42 -12.69 4.54
CA SER A 291 -19.96 -11.33 4.49
C SER A 291 -20.32 -10.88 5.90
N LEU A 292 -19.65 -9.83 6.38
CA LEU A 292 -19.88 -9.30 7.72
C LEU A 292 -20.51 -7.89 7.67
N PRO A 293 -21.46 -7.58 8.56
CA PRO A 293 -21.97 -6.22 8.74
C PRO A 293 -20.88 -5.25 9.20
N GLY A 294 -21.03 -3.97 8.83
CA GLY A 294 -20.02 -2.94 9.12
C GLY A 294 -19.76 -2.71 10.62
N GLU A 295 -20.79 -2.80 11.46
CA GLU A 295 -20.62 -2.66 12.92
C GLU A 295 -19.82 -3.82 13.53
N GLN A 296 -20.01 -5.03 13.01
CA GLN A 296 -19.19 -6.17 13.43
C GLN A 296 -17.74 -6.01 12.98
N LEU A 297 -17.50 -5.54 11.75
CA LEU A 297 -16.15 -5.25 11.25
C LEU A 297 -15.46 -4.15 12.06
N LYS A 298 -16.17 -3.07 12.41
CA LYS A 298 -15.64 -2.04 13.32
C LYS A 298 -15.28 -2.64 14.67
N SER A 299 -16.18 -3.39 15.30
CA SER A 299 -15.92 -3.99 16.60
C SER A 299 -14.69 -4.90 16.59
N LEU A 300 -14.47 -5.65 15.50
CA LEU A 300 -13.35 -6.57 15.37
C LEU A 300 -12.02 -5.86 15.09
N TYR A 301 -12.01 -4.85 14.21
CA TYR A 301 -10.79 -4.31 13.61
C TYR A 301 -10.45 -2.86 14.03
N LEU A 302 -11.36 -2.13 14.69
CA LEU A 302 -11.12 -0.73 15.07
C LEU A 302 -10.27 -0.61 16.36
N ALA A 303 -10.41 -1.54 17.29
CA ALA A 303 -9.78 -1.49 18.62
C ALA A 303 -8.32 -1.99 18.67
N GLY A 304 -7.81 -2.59 17.59
CA GLY A 304 -6.38 -2.91 17.46
C GLY A 304 -5.61 -1.64 17.13
N GLY A 305 -4.56 -1.34 17.91
CA GLY A 305 -3.73 -0.13 17.76
C GLY A 305 -3.06 -0.01 16.38
N SER A 306 -2.11 0.91 16.26
CA SER A 306 -1.42 1.20 14.99
C SER A 306 -0.53 0.07 14.47
N ARG A 307 -0.21 -0.90 15.34
CA ARG A 307 0.79 -1.94 15.08
C ARG A 307 0.21 -3.21 14.47
N SER A 308 -1.07 -3.50 14.65
CA SER A 308 -1.78 -4.57 13.94
C SER A 308 -3.30 -4.38 14.10
N ALA A 309 -4.06 -4.61 13.02
CA ALA A 309 -5.52 -4.68 13.10
C ALA A 309 -5.96 -6.08 13.56
N THR A 310 -5.32 -6.62 14.61
CA THR A 310 -5.61 -7.97 15.08
C THR A 310 -7.03 -8.02 15.66
N PRO A 311 -7.86 -9.03 15.30
CA PRO A 311 -9.19 -9.18 15.87
C PRO A 311 -9.17 -9.28 17.39
N GLN A 312 -10.14 -8.67 18.07
CA GLN A 312 -10.29 -8.86 19.52
C GLN A 312 -10.54 -10.34 19.86
N LYS A 313 -9.70 -10.92 20.72
CA LYS A 313 -9.98 -12.20 21.38
C LYS A 313 -11.12 -11.94 22.38
N LYS A 314 -12.26 -12.64 22.25
CA LYS A 314 -13.37 -12.54 23.22
C LYS A 314 -12.83 -12.83 24.62
N ARG A 315 -12.90 -11.84 25.52
CA ARG A 315 -12.67 -12.08 26.96
C ARG A 315 -13.72 -13.06 27.46
N ARG A 316 -13.31 -14.25 27.91
CA ARG A 316 -14.14 -15.08 28.78
C ARG A 316 -14.22 -14.35 30.13
N THR A 317 -15.40 -13.88 30.49
CA THR A 317 -15.73 -13.53 31.87
C THR A 317 -15.79 -14.82 32.67
N THR A 318 -14.70 -15.14 33.36
CA THR A 318 -14.71 -16.07 34.47
C THR A 318 -14.43 -15.27 35.73
N ASP A 319 -15.49 -15.07 36.51
CA ASP A 319 -15.44 -14.51 37.86
C ASP A 319 -14.77 -15.53 38.80
N THR A 320 -13.53 -15.23 39.22
CA THR A 320 -12.94 -15.74 40.48
C THR A 320 -11.83 -14.79 40.94
N PRO A 321 -11.80 -14.35 42.21
CA PRO A 321 -10.82 -13.38 42.71
C PRO A 321 -9.56 -14.02 43.32
N ALA A 322 -8.45 -13.29 43.22
CA ALA A 322 -7.12 -13.46 43.85
C ALA A 322 -6.31 -14.69 43.38
N GLU A 323 -5.01 -14.63 43.12
CA GLU A 323 -3.94 -13.99 43.91
C GLU A 323 -2.90 -13.26 43.02
N GLU A 324 -2.19 -12.33 43.68
CA GLU A 324 -1.19 -11.42 43.15
C GLU A 324 0.13 -12.13 42.85
N GLU A 325 0.70 -11.93 41.67
CA GLU A 325 2.14 -12.08 41.44
C GLU A 325 2.72 -10.88 40.69
N MET A 326 3.88 -10.48 41.20
CA MET A 326 4.56 -9.21 41.06
C MET A 326 5.62 -9.26 39.95
N GLU A 327 5.61 -8.20 39.13
CA GLU A 327 6.71 -7.60 38.36
C GLU A 327 7.49 -8.41 37.30
N SER A 328 7.38 -7.94 36.05
CA SER A 328 8.56 -7.69 35.21
C SER A 328 8.42 -6.32 34.56
N SER A 329 9.26 -5.39 35.02
CA SER A 329 9.40 -4.03 34.50
C SER A 329 10.17 -4.08 33.18
N ASP A 330 9.44 -4.06 32.06
CA ASP A 330 9.97 -3.60 30.78
C ASP A 330 9.53 -2.15 30.58
N SER A 331 10.52 -1.26 30.61
CA SER A 331 10.37 0.17 30.36
C SER A 331 10.03 0.39 28.88
N SER A 332 8.76 0.21 28.51
CA SER A 332 8.26 0.67 27.22
C SER A 332 8.25 2.20 27.21
N CYS A 333 9.20 2.81 26.51
CA CYS A 333 9.08 4.19 26.07
C CYS A 333 7.82 4.32 25.21
N SER A 334 6.80 4.95 25.78
CA SER A 334 5.59 5.37 25.07
C SER A 334 5.97 6.52 24.13
N ASP A 335 6.52 6.19 22.95
CA ASP A 335 6.53 7.13 21.83
C ASP A 335 5.08 7.26 21.34
N ASP A 336 4.52 8.46 21.48
CA ASP A 336 3.19 8.88 21.02
C ASP A 336 3.00 8.61 19.51
N ASP A 337 2.52 7.41 19.15
CA ASP A 337 2.24 6.98 17.78
C ASP A 337 0.77 7.28 17.34
N GLU A 338 0.19 8.39 17.83
CA GLU A 338 -1.10 8.92 17.38
C GLU A 338 -1.02 9.50 15.94
N ASP A 339 0.17 9.82 15.43
CA ASP A 339 0.36 10.61 14.20
C ASP A 339 0.07 9.87 12.87
N VAL A 340 0.19 8.54 12.82
CA VAL A 340 0.02 7.78 11.55
C VAL A 340 -1.45 7.75 11.12
N TRP A 341 -2.36 7.57 12.09
CA TRP A 341 -3.80 7.44 11.82
C TRP A 341 -4.48 8.79 11.66
N ASP A 342 -4.03 9.80 12.41
CA ASP A 342 -4.58 11.15 12.36
C ASP A 342 -4.29 11.85 11.02
N ALA A 343 -3.13 11.63 10.43
CA ALA A 343 -2.80 12.19 9.11
C ALA A 343 -3.71 11.65 7.98
N LEU A 344 -3.95 10.34 7.96
CA LEU A 344 -4.87 9.70 7.01
C LEU A 344 -6.34 10.10 7.27
N GLN A 345 -6.74 10.21 8.56
CA GLN A 345 -8.05 10.72 8.96
C GLN A 345 -8.29 12.16 8.50
N ARG A 346 -7.32 13.06 8.67
CA ARG A 346 -7.41 14.47 8.26
C ARG A 346 -7.51 14.60 6.73
N ARG A 347 -6.77 13.78 5.98
CA ARG A 347 -6.83 13.77 4.50
C ARG A 347 -8.19 13.27 3.98
N ASN A 348 -8.71 12.18 4.54
CA ASN A 348 -10.00 11.63 4.14
C ASN A 348 -11.21 12.48 4.58
N ARG A 349 -11.09 13.28 5.66
CA ARG A 349 -12.11 14.28 6.04
C ARG A 349 -12.14 15.46 5.07
N ARG A 350 -10.98 15.97 4.63
CA ARG A 350 -10.91 17.03 3.61
C ARG A 350 -11.51 16.63 2.26
N LEU A 351 -11.35 15.35 1.87
CA LEU A 351 -11.93 14.83 0.63
C LEU A 351 -13.47 14.71 0.69
N GLN A 352 -14.07 14.49 1.87
CA GLN A 352 -15.52 14.45 2.04
C GLN A 352 -16.18 15.82 1.98
N GLN A 353 -15.48 16.86 2.47
CA GLN A 353 -15.97 18.24 2.40
C GLN A 353 -15.95 18.79 0.97
N THR A 354 -14.93 18.43 0.18
CA THR A 354 -14.82 18.87 -1.22
C THR A 354 -15.83 18.16 -2.14
N SER A 355 -16.16 16.89 -1.90
CA SER A 355 -17.19 16.17 -2.66
C SER A 355 -18.64 16.58 -2.30
N SER A 356 -18.85 17.21 -1.13
CA SER A 356 -20.16 17.69 -0.69
C SER A 356 -20.47 19.12 -1.15
N SER A 357 -19.52 19.83 -1.77
CA SER A 357 -19.62 21.28 -2.03
C SER A 357 -19.88 21.64 -3.50
N THR A 358 -20.08 20.67 -4.39
CA THR A 358 -20.38 20.93 -5.81
C THR A 358 -21.82 20.56 -6.15
N GLU A 359 -22.78 21.18 -5.46
CA GLU A 359 -24.14 21.39 -5.96
C GLU A 359 -24.63 22.75 -5.45
N THR A 360 -24.35 23.80 -6.23
CA THR A 360 -25.15 25.04 -6.33
C THR A 360 -24.51 25.90 -7.41
N ALA A 361 -24.99 25.76 -8.64
CA ALA A 361 -24.72 26.72 -9.71
C ALA A 361 -25.50 28.01 -9.43
N PRO A 362 -24.93 29.21 -9.65
CA PRO A 362 -25.72 30.43 -9.61
C PRO A 362 -26.46 30.63 -10.93
N ASP A 363 -27.74 30.94 -10.78
CA ASP A 363 -28.69 31.32 -11.81
C ASP A 363 -28.26 32.63 -12.51
N VAL A 364 -28.05 32.60 -13.82
CA VAL A 364 -27.76 33.80 -14.63
C VAL A 364 -29.06 34.23 -15.30
N GLY A 365 -29.81 35.06 -14.57
CA GLY A 365 -30.99 35.75 -15.07
C GLY A 365 -30.64 36.79 -16.12
N THR A 366 -31.24 36.63 -17.30
CA THR A 366 -31.19 37.58 -18.41
C THR A 366 -32.23 38.69 -18.17
N THR A 367 -31.82 39.96 -18.13
CA THR A 367 -32.78 41.08 -18.20
C THR A 367 -32.31 42.17 -19.15
N LEU A 368 -33.10 42.34 -20.20
CA LEU A 368 -33.07 43.39 -21.21
C LEU A 368 -33.17 44.79 -20.61
N LYS A 369 -32.44 45.75 -21.20
CA LYS A 369 -32.85 47.16 -21.25
C LYS A 369 -32.78 47.67 -22.68
N SER A 370 -33.96 48.07 -23.16
CA SER A 370 -34.27 48.77 -24.40
C SER A 370 -33.73 50.21 -24.40
N VAL A 371 -33.23 50.69 -25.54
CA VAL A 371 -33.56 52.01 -26.13
C VAL A 371 -33.40 51.89 -27.66
N GLY A 372 -34.43 52.29 -28.42
CA GLY A 372 -34.44 52.44 -29.89
C GLY A 372 -33.54 53.60 -30.35
N GLU A 373 -33.25 53.83 -31.62
CA GLU A 373 -34.13 54.01 -32.78
C GLU A 373 -33.28 54.01 -34.07
N ALA A 374 -33.89 53.52 -35.16
CA ALA A 374 -33.87 54.00 -36.56
C ALA A 374 -32.50 54.31 -37.24
N VAL A 375 -32.18 53.89 -38.47
CA VAL A 375 -32.93 53.97 -39.75
C VAL A 375 -32.31 52.95 -40.74
N ALA A 376 -33.15 52.42 -41.64
CA ALA A 376 -32.89 51.41 -42.67
C ALA A 376 -32.24 52.00 -43.97
N PRO A 377 -32.39 51.40 -45.17
CA PRO A 377 -31.77 50.17 -45.70
C PRO A 377 -31.14 50.39 -47.11
N VAL A 378 -30.29 49.48 -47.63
CA VAL A 378 -30.07 49.28 -49.08
C VAL A 378 -29.55 47.84 -49.26
N GLU A 379 -30.43 46.89 -49.60
CA GLU A 379 -30.68 46.28 -50.93
C GLU A 379 -29.67 45.20 -51.36
N GLU A 380 -30.27 44.07 -51.73
CA GLU A 380 -29.72 42.85 -52.30
C GLU A 380 -29.31 43.03 -53.77
N GLU A 381 -28.77 41.93 -54.32
CA GLU A 381 -28.64 41.59 -55.74
C GLU A 381 -27.45 42.25 -56.46
N GLU A 382 -26.66 41.57 -57.31
CA GLU A 382 -26.84 40.31 -58.02
C GLU A 382 -25.51 39.93 -58.71
N MET A 383 -25.39 38.66 -59.11
CA MET A 383 -24.55 38.13 -60.20
C MET A 383 -23.02 38.29 -60.07
N VAL A 384 -22.20 37.27 -60.32
CA VAL A 384 -21.99 36.69 -61.66
C VAL A 384 -21.51 35.24 -61.53
N SER A 385 -22.14 34.40 -62.33
CA SER A 385 -21.82 33.02 -62.66
C SER A 385 -20.64 32.91 -63.64
N GLY A 386 -19.99 31.75 -63.63
CA GLY A 386 -19.30 31.21 -64.82
C GLY A 386 -17.77 31.26 -64.74
N LEU A 387 -17.10 30.18 -64.35
CA LEU A 387 -16.79 28.97 -65.15
C LEU A 387 -15.39 29.04 -65.79
N GLY A 388 -14.56 28.07 -65.42
CA GLY A 388 -13.67 27.39 -66.37
C GLY A 388 -12.18 27.61 -66.19
N ALA A 389 -11.51 26.52 -65.79
CA ALA A 389 -10.06 26.29 -65.66
C ALA A 389 -9.44 26.61 -64.30
#